data_AF-A0A496USH9-F1
#
_entry.id   AF-A0A496USH9-F1
#
_cell.length_a   1.000
_cell.length_b   1.000
_cell.length_c   1.000
_cell.angle_alpha   90.00
_cell.angle_beta   90.00
_cell.angle_gamma   90.00
#
_symmetry.space_group_name_H-M   'P 1'
#
loop_
_entity.id
_entity.type
_entity.pdbx_description
1 polymer ?
#
loop_
_entity_poly.entity_id
_entity_poly.type
_entity_poly.pdbx_seq_one_letter_code
_entity_poly.pdbx_strand_id
1 'polypeptide(L)'
;MQVQAKQYIFPPRPKDAIPRDQTQILGDMGWLAQLKFNDTRCLIKLLPNGESELWSRHAEKIRSYTCPEWLQDQIKELRDQLGLDRNKYHLLDGGLLDQKHRAIKDTIVIWDILVRDSKHLLGTTYQERYQSILAPEDVPWYWSQHGMHRLGTSYTPNIFHPEYHPATIWPDLWEMIDTINKEYKNICGPLLEGLVFKNPQGILGMGITEKNNSNWLMRSRVTTGRHTF
;
A
#
# COMPACT_ATOMS: atom_id res chain seq x y z
N MET A 1 -6.72 19.88 -9.94
CA MET A 1 -8.20 19.88 -9.72
C MET A 1 -8.49 19.92 -8.23
N GLN A 2 -9.39 20.78 -7.75
CA GLN A 2 -9.80 20.82 -6.34
C GLN A 2 -10.72 19.64 -6.00
N VAL A 3 -10.50 19.01 -4.85
CA VAL A 3 -11.26 17.85 -4.37
C VAL A 3 -11.86 18.16 -3.00
N GLN A 4 -13.14 17.83 -2.85
CA GLN A 4 -13.85 17.88 -1.56
C GLN A 4 -13.82 16.51 -0.88
N ALA A 5 -13.81 16.46 0.46
CA ALA A 5 -13.75 15.19 1.20
C ALA A 5 -14.88 14.19 0.88
N LYS A 6 -16.05 14.69 0.46
CA LYS A 6 -17.20 13.89 0.04
C LYS A 6 -17.01 13.17 -1.30
N GLN A 7 -16.09 13.64 -2.13
CA GLN A 7 -15.75 12.97 -3.39
C GLN A 7 -15.01 11.67 -3.07
N TYR A 8 -15.50 10.57 -3.61
CA TYR A 8 -14.77 9.32 -3.61
C TYR A 8 -13.88 9.23 -4.85
N ILE A 9 -12.65 8.76 -4.66
CA ILE A 9 -11.68 8.52 -5.73
C ILE A 9 -11.30 7.05 -5.63
N PHE A 10 -11.53 6.30 -6.71
CA PHE A 10 -11.13 4.91 -6.78
C PHE A 10 -9.60 4.80 -6.84
N PRO A 11 -8.98 4.02 -5.93
CA PRO A 11 -7.53 3.91 -5.88
C PRO A 11 -7.02 3.08 -7.06
N PRO A 12 -5.78 3.34 -7.53
CA PRO A 12 -5.11 2.50 -8.51
C PRO A 12 -5.03 1.03 -8.07
N ARG A 13 -5.32 0.10 -8.98
CA ARG A 13 -5.34 -1.34 -8.66
C ARG A 13 -4.61 -2.15 -9.74
N PRO A 14 -3.67 -3.05 -9.36
CA PRO A 14 -3.15 -4.03 -10.30
C PRO A 14 -4.31 -4.95 -10.68
N LYS A 15 -4.78 -4.88 -11.93
CA LYS A 15 -5.84 -5.77 -12.45
C LYS A 15 -5.23 -7.06 -12.95
N ASP A 16 -4.17 -6.94 -13.72
CA ASP A 16 -3.51 -8.03 -14.42
C ASP A 16 -2.50 -8.72 -13.51
N ALA A 17 -2.26 -10.00 -13.80
CA ALA A 17 -1.34 -10.85 -13.08
C ALA A 17 -0.26 -11.37 -14.03
N ILE A 18 0.94 -11.58 -13.50
CA ILE A 18 2.06 -12.15 -14.24
C ILE A 18 2.67 -13.33 -13.45
N PRO A 19 2.97 -14.46 -14.10
CA PRO A 19 3.73 -15.55 -13.48
C PRO A 19 5.08 -15.08 -12.94
N ARG A 20 5.52 -15.66 -11.82
CA ARG A 20 6.79 -15.31 -11.14
C ARG A 20 8.00 -15.45 -12.06
N ASP A 21 8.03 -16.48 -12.90
CA ASP A 21 9.09 -16.75 -13.87
C ASP A 21 9.10 -15.78 -15.07
N GLN A 22 8.04 -14.99 -15.23
CA GLN A 22 7.92 -14.01 -16.32
C GLN A 22 8.12 -12.56 -15.86
N THR A 23 8.35 -12.30 -14.56
CA THR A 23 8.43 -10.93 -14.04
C THR A 23 9.59 -10.13 -14.61
N GLN A 24 10.66 -10.79 -15.09
CA GLN A 24 11.88 -10.14 -15.56
C GLN A 24 11.62 -9.10 -16.67
N ILE A 25 10.64 -9.34 -17.55
CA ILE A 25 10.26 -8.37 -18.60
C ILE A 25 9.90 -6.99 -18.03
N LEU A 26 9.32 -6.93 -16.83
CA LEU A 26 9.01 -5.67 -16.16
C LEU A 26 10.26 -4.99 -15.64
N GLY A 27 11.24 -5.76 -15.19
CA GLY A 27 12.55 -5.27 -14.77
C GLY A 27 13.28 -4.62 -15.94
N ASP A 28 13.25 -5.27 -17.09
CA ASP A 28 13.83 -4.77 -18.34
C ASP A 28 13.12 -3.48 -18.83
N MET A 29 11.84 -3.32 -18.50
CA MET A 29 11.06 -2.09 -18.71
C MET A 29 11.28 -1.01 -17.63
N GLY A 30 12.15 -1.25 -16.64
CA GLY A 30 12.44 -0.30 -15.55
C GLY A 30 11.37 -0.22 -14.47
N TRP A 31 10.49 -1.22 -14.34
CA TRP A 31 9.51 -1.26 -13.26
C TRP A 31 10.16 -1.64 -11.94
N LEU A 32 9.55 -1.19 -10.83
CA LEU A 32 10.01 -1.49 -9.48
C LEU A 32 8.98 -2.37 -8.77
N ALA A 33 9.43 -3.23 -7.86
CA ALA A 33 8.55 -4.06 -7.05
C ALA A 33 8.37 -3.51 -5.64
N GLN A 34 7.20 -3.73 -5.08
CA GLN A 34 6.91 -3.64 -3.64
C GLN A 34 6.36 -4.99 -3.17
N LEU A 35 6.53 -5.29 -1.89
CA LEU A 35 5.87 -6.43 -1.26
C LEU A 35 4.36 -6.31 -1.41
N LYS A 36 3.72 -7.42 -1.80
CA LYS A 36 2.27 -7.52 -1.85
C LYS A 36 1.77 -8.13 -0.54
N PHE A 37 1.21 -7.30 0.32
CA PHE A 37 0.59 -7.78 1.56
C PHE A 37 -0.76 -8.47 1.31
N ASN A 38 -1.15 -9.35 2.25
CA ASN A 38 -2.51 -9.86 2.36
C ASN A 38 -3.37 -8.89 3.20
N ASP A 39 -3.64 -7.72 2.63
CA ASP A 39 -4.30 -6.61 3.31
C ASP A 39 -5.78 -6.44 2.90
N THR A 40 -6.54 -5.70 3.71
CA THR A 40 -7.77 -5.05 3.26
C THR A 40 -7.40 -3.68 2.68
N ARG A 41 -7.61 -3.50 1.36
CA ARG A 41 -7.34 -2.22 0.69
C ARG A 41 -8.02 -1.08 1.44
N CYS A 42 -7.22 -0.11 1.88
CA CYS A 42 -7.63 0.94 2.80
C CYS A 42 -7.19 2.31 2.25
N LEU A 43 -8.18 3.15 1.94
CA LEU A 43 -7.99 4.57 1.72
C LEU A 43 -8.07 5.29 3.06
N ILE A 44 -7.04 6.07 3.39
CA ILE A 44 -7.03 6.91 4.60
C ILE A 44 -7.39 8.33 4.19
N LYS A 45 -8.60 8.75 4.57
CA LYS A 45 -9.06 10.13 4.39
C LYS A 45 -8.64 10.94 5.61
N LEU A 46 -7.82 11.97 5.40
CA LEU A 46 -7.49 12.95 6.44
C LEU A 46 -8.36 14.18 6.21
N LEU A 47 -9.23 14.49 7.17
CA LEU A 47 -10.25 15.52 7.03
C LEU A 47 -9.75 16.89 7.52
N PRO A 48 -10.35 18.00 7.01
CA PRO A 48 -10.01 19.36 7.46
C PRO A 48 -10.29 19.66 8.93
N ASN A 49 -11.13 18.86 9.59
CA ASN A 49 -11.44 19.00 11.02
C ASN A 49 -10.46 18.23 11.93
N GLY A 50 -9.41 17.62 11.38
CA GLY A 50 -8.43 16.83 12.12
C GLY A 50 -8.76 15.34 12.23
N GLU A 51 -10.00 14.94 11.91
CA GLU A 51 -10.42 13.54 11.96
C GLU A 51 -9.88 12.72 10.79
N SER A 52 -9.89 11.39 10.96
CA SER A 52 -9.54 10.44 9.91
C SER A 52 -10.65 9.42 9.65
N GLU A 53 -10.75 8.94 8.42
CA GLU A 53 -11.67 7.87 8.06
C GLU A 53 -10.97 6.80 7.22
N LEU A 54 -11.27 5.53 7.49
CA LEU A 54 -10.75 4.38 6.76
C LEU A 54 -11.82 3.83 5.81
N TRP A 55 -11.53 3.86 4.52
CA TRP A 55 -12.46 3.47 3.46
C TRP A 55 -11.93 2.27 2.68
N SER A 56 -12.81 1.34 2.34
CA SER A 56 -12.51 0.26 1.41
C SER A 56 -12.40 0.83 -0.01
N ARG A 57 -11.95 -0.03 -0.95
CA ARG A 57 -11.93 0.27 -2.39
C ARG A 57 -13.31 0.37 -3.07
N HIS A 58 -14.38 0.04 -2.35
CA HIS A 58 -15.75 -0.02 -2.88
C HIS A 58 -16.59 1.19 -2.46
N ALA A 59 -15.93 2.33 -2.15
CA ALA A 59 -16.61 3.55 -1.73
C ALA A 59 -17.42 3.41 -0.43
N GLU A 60 -16.93 2.63 0.53
CA GLU A 60 -17.57 2.43 1.84
C GLU A 60 -16.55 2.50 2.97
N LYS A 61 -16.96 2.99 4.15
CA LYS A 61 -16.16 2.86 5.38
C LYS A 61 -15.93 1.38 5.71
N ILE A 62 -14.76 1.03 6.23
CA ILE A 62 -14.45 -0.36 6.65
C ILE A 62 -15.23 -0.68 7.93
N ARG A 63 -16.46 -1.21 7.79
CA ARG A 63 -17.38 -1.44 8.93
C ARG A 63 -16.96 -2.57 9.86
N SER A 64 -16.18 -3.52 9.37
CA SER A 64 -15.73 -4.66 10.17
C SER A 64 -14.59 -4.30 11.12
N TYR A 65 -14.05 -3.08 11.03
CA TYR A 65 -12.88 -2.64 11.78
C TYR A 65 -13.19 -1.38 12.59
N THR A 66 -12.86 -1.44 13.89
CA THR A 66 -12.88 -0.27 14.77
C THR A 66 -11.43 0.12 15.03
N CYS A 67 -11.00 1.23 14.42
CA CYS A 67 -9.65 1.75 14.60
C CYS A 67 -9.46 2.18 16.07
N PRO A 68 -8.48 1.62 16.80
CA PRO A 68 -8.25 1.97 18.19
C PRO A 68 -7.70 3.40 18.30
N GLU A 69 -7.93 4.04 19.45
CA GLU A 69 -7.54 5.44 19.69
C GLU A 69 -6.04 5.67 19.47
N TRP A 70 -5.19 4.76 19.94
CA TRP A 70 -3.74 4.86 19.76
C TRP A 70 -3.32 4.82 18.27
N LEU A 71 -4.07 4.13 17.41
CA LEU A 71 -3.78 4.09 15.97
C LEU A 71 -4.31 5.36 15.28
N GLN A 72 -5.42 5.91 15.76
CA GLN A 72 -5.89 7.24 15.34
C GLN A 72 -4.85 8.33 15.63
N ASP A 73 -4.20 8.27 16.80
CA ASP A 73 -3.13 9.20 17.14
C ASP A 73 -1.90 9.02 16.25
N GLN A 74 -1.52 7.79 15.91
CA GLN A 74 -0.47 7.53 14.91
C GLN A 74 -0.83 8.06 13.51
N ILE A 75 -2.11 8.02 13.10
CA ILE A 75 -2.56 8.63 11.84
C ILE A 75 -2.41 10.16 11.88
N LYS A 76 -2.64 10.80 13.04
CA LYS A 76 -2.40 12.24 13.22
C LYS A 76 -0.90 12.56 13.15
N GLU A 77 -0.06 11.73 13.78
CA GLU A 77 1.40 11.88 13.72
C GLU A 77 1.93 11.74 12.30
N LEU A 78 1.48 10.71 11.57
CA LEU A 78 1.78 10.52 10.14
C LEU A 78 1.48 11.78 9.33
N ARG A 79 0.32 12.42 9.57
CA ARG A 79 -0.07 13.65 8.87
C ARG A 79 0.97 14.76 9.06
N ASP A 80 1.45 14.92 10.29
CA ASP A 80 2.45 15.93 10.63
C ASP A 80 3.82 15.59 10.02
N GLN A 81 4.25 14.33 10.11
CA GLN A 81 5.50 13.87 9.49
C GLN A 81 5.53 14.07 7.98
N LEU A 82 4.38 13.89 7.30
CA LEU A 82 4.25 14.13 5.86
C LEU A 82 4.07 15.61 5.48
N GLY A 83 4.00 16.51 6.46
CA GLY A 83 3.79 17.95 6.24
C GLY A 83 2.47 18.26 5.55
N LEU A 84 1.39 17.55 5.91
CA LEU A 84 0.08 17.69 5.29
C LEU A 84 -0.78 18.72 6.05
N ASP A 85 -1.26 19.77 5.36
CA ASP A 85 -2.01 20.86 6.00
C ASP A 85 -3.23 20.34 6.77
N ARG A 86 -3.32 20.69 8.07
CA ARG A 86 -4.38 20.28 9.00
C ARG A 86 -5.78 20.72 8.58
N ASN A 87 -5.88 21.79 7.81
CA ASN A 87 -7.14 22.39 7.37
C ASN A 87 -7.53 21.96 5.94
N LYS A 88 -6.81 20.99 5.36
CA LYS A 88 -7.07 20.48 4.03
C LYS A 88 -7.43 19.00 4.04
N TYR A 89 -8.08 18.59 2.96
CA TYR A 89 -8.42 17.20 2.71
C TYR A 89 -7.24 16.49 2.04
N HIS A 90 -6.89 15.32 2.54
CA HIS A 90 -5.89 14.45 1.94
C HIS A 90 -6.43 13.03 1.80
N LEU A 91 -5.91 12.33 0.79
CA LEU A 91 -6.29 10.94 0.52
C LEU A 91 -5.04 10.12 0.28
N LEU A 92 -4.69 9.30 1.26
CA LEU A 92 -3.62 8.31 1.16
C LEU A 92 -4.20 6.96 0.74
N ASP A 93 -3.40 6.16 0.07
CA ASP A 93 -3.78 4.86 -0.44
C ASP A 93 -2.82 3.78 0.07
N GLY A 94 -3.41 2.74 0.64
CA GLY A 94 -2.72 1.79 1.49
C GLY A 94 -3.53 0.53 1.76
N GLY A 95 -3.08 -0.23 2.75
CA GLY A 95 -3.65 -1.49 3.17
C GLY A 95 -3.77 -1.55 4.68
N LEU A 96 -4.86 -2.11 5.18
CA LEU A 96 -5.05 -2.45 6.58
C LEU A 96 -4.68 -3.93 6.79
N LEU A 97 -3.63 -4.15 7.57
CA LEU A 97 -3.14 -5.45 8.01
C LEU A 97 -3.79 -5.78 9.36
N ASP A 98 -4.94 -6.44 9.29
CA ASP A 98 -5.71 -6.83 10.46
C ASP A 98 -6.45 -8.18 10.26
N GLN A 99 -7.62 -8.18 9.63
CA GLN A 99 -8.50 -9.36 9.67
C GLN A 99 -8.02 -10.53 8.82
N LYS A 100 -7.24 -10.25 7.78
CA LYS A 100 -6.87 -11.25 6.79
C LYS A 100 -5.73 -12.17 7.23
N HIS A 101 -4.95 -11.75 8.21
CA HIS A 101 -3.82 -12.53 8.70
C HIS A 101 -3.64 -12.33 10.21
N ARG A 102 -3.46 -13.42 10.97
CA ARG A 102 -3.41 -13.34 12.44
C ARG A 102 -2.07 -12.87 13.01
N ALA A 103 -1.00 -12.92 12.22
CA ALA A 103 0.35 -12.56 12.65
C ALA A 103 0.61 -11.05 12.71
N ILE A 104 -0.28 -10.25 12.14
CA ILE A 104 -0.17 -8.80 12.14
C ILE A 104 -1.56 -8.20 12.34
N LYS A 105 -1.63 -7.21 13.21
CA LYS A 105 -2.87 -6.59 13.65
C LYS A 105 -2.70 -5.09 13.72
N ASP A 106 -3.80 -4.37 13.51
CA ASP A 106 -3.88 -2.92 13.69
C ASP A 106 -2.71 -2.16 13.04
N THR A 107 -2.30 -2.58 11.84
CA THR A 107 -1.15 -2.02 11.13
C THR A 107 -1.58 -1.49 9.77
N ILE A 108 -1.17 -0.28 9.43
CA ILE A 108 -1.44 0.37 8.15
C ILE A 108 -0.16 0.41 7.34
N VAL A 109 -0.25 0.01 6.08
CA VAL A 109 0.82 0.18 5.09
C VAL A 109 0.38 1.21 4.05
N ILE A 110 1.24 2.18 3.72
CA ILE A 110 0.92 3.29 2.81
C ILE A 110 1.86 3.24 1.62
N TRP A 111 1.33 3.28 0.39
CA TRP A 111 2.16 3.14 -0.82
C TRP A 111 1.88 4.18 -1.92
N ASP A 112 0.88 5.04 -1.74
CA ASP A 112 0.56 6.13 -2.66
C ASP A 112 -0.24 7.24 -1.94
N ILE A 113 -0.31 8.42 -2.57
CA ILE A 113 -1.16 9.55 -2.18
C ILE A 113 -1.91 10.01 -3.43
N LEU A 114 -3.21 10.27 -3.32
CA LEU A 114 -4.06 10.64 -4.47
C LEU A 114 -4.50 12.11 -4.41
N VAL A 115 -4.63 12.65 -3.19
CA VAL A 115 -5.01 14.03 -2.94
C VAL A 115 -4.09 14.61 -1.88
N ARG A 116 -3.47 15.75 -2.18
CA ARG A 116 -2.65 16.53 -1.25
C ARG A 116 -3.18 17.95 -1.20
N ASP A 117 -3.39 18.48 -0.01
CA ASP A 117 -3.87 19.85 0.23
C ASP A 117 -5.16 20.18 -0.54
N SER A 118 -6.10 19.23 -0.54
CA SER A 118 -7.35 19.27 -1.31
C SER A 118 -7.17 19.36 -2.84
N LYS A 119 -5.98 19.09 -3.38
CA LYS A 119 -5.72 19.01 -4.82
C LYS A 119 -5.53 17.56 -5.23
N HIS A 120 -6.31 17.11 -6.23
CA HIS A 120 -6.05 15.83 -6.88
C HIS A 120 -4.68 15.88 -7.55
N LEU A 121 -3.87 14.85 -7.34
CA LEU A 121 -2.55 14.68 -7.97
C LEU A 121 -2.68 14.13 -9.41
N LEU A 122 -3.73 14.55 -10.13
CA LEU A 122 -3.99 14.11 -11.49
C LEU A 122 -2.81 14.51 -12.38
N GLY A 123 -2.36 13.58 -13.22
CA GLY A 123 -1.27 13.84 -14.17
C GLY A 123 0.13 13.64 -13.59
N THR A 124 0.29 13.44 -12.28
CA THR A 124 1.61 13.12 -11.71
C THR A 124 1.96 11.66 -11.95
N THR A 125 3.26 11.40 -12.06
CA THR A 125 3.85 10.06 -12.10
C THR A 125 3.73 9.38 -10.75
N TYR A 126 3.81 8.05 -10.75
CA TYR A 126 3.80 7.28 -9.51
C TYR A 126 5.05 7.56 -8.66
N GLN A 127 6.20 7.77 -9.30
CA GLN A 127 7.44 8.13 -8.64
C GLN A 127 7.33 9.44 -7.86
N GLU A 128 6.78 10.50 -8.44
CA GLU A 128 6.57 11.79 -7.75
C GLU A 128 5.72 11.62 -6.50
N ARG A 129 4.62 10.84 -6.60
CA ARG A 129 3.71 10.62 -5.47
C ARG A 129 4.36 9.78 -4.38
N TYR A 130 5.08 8.73 -4.75
CA TYR A 130 5.82 7.90 -3.79
C TYR A 130 6.89 8.68 -3.06
N GLN A 131 7.69 9.48 -3.78
CA GLN A 131 8.70 10.34 -3.17
C GLN A 131 8.06 11.34 -2.18
N SER A 132 6.87 11.85 -2.51
CA SER A 132 6.16 12.81 -1.65
C SER A 132 5.61 12.23 -0.33
N ILE A 133 5.63 10.90 -0.19
CA ILE A 133 5.21 10.21 1.02
C ILE A 133 6.36 9.52 1.74
N LEU A 134 7.61 9.56 1.27
CA LEU A 134 8.70 8.89 1.98
C LEU A 134 8.80 9.36 3.44
N ALA A 135 9.09 8.43 4.35
CA ALA A 135 9.33 8.78 5.74
C ALA A 135 10.53 9.75 5.84
N PRO A 136 10.49 10.73 6.76
CA PRO A 136 11.58 11.69 6.91
C PRO A 136 12.89 11.03 7.38
N GLU A 137 12.77 9.91 8.11
CA GLU A 137 13.90 9.10 8.56
C GLU A 137 13.77 7.67 8.02
N ASP A 138 14.88 7.04 7.66
CA ASP A 138 14.90 5.64 7.23
C ASP A 138 14.92 4.69 8.44
N VAL A 139 13.86 4.75 9.26
CA VAL A 139 13.67 3.84 10.40
C VAL A 139 13.05 2.53 9.89
N PRO A 140 13.78 1.40 9.86
CA PRO A 140 13.24 0.18 9.28
C PRO A 140 12.05 -0.34 10.08
N TRP A 141 11.00 -0.77 9.40
CA TRP A 141 9.89 -1.51 9.98
C TRP A 141 10.16 -3.01 9.83
N TYR A 142 10.30 -3.70 10.96
CA TYR A 142 10.58 -5.12 11.00
C TYR A 142 9.36 -5.93 11.42
N TRP A 143 9.14 -7.03 10.72
CA TRP A 143 8.35 -8.14 11.25
C TRP A 143 9.30 -9.15 11.88
N SER A 144 9.06 -9.53 13.14
CA SER A 144 10.04 -10.24 13.98
C SER A 144 9.59 -11.61 14.49
N GLN A 145 8.37 -12.05 14.18
CA GLN A 145 7.81 -13.28 14.78
C GLN A 145 8.63 -14.54 14.43
N HIS A 146 9.24 -14.58 13.25
CA HIS A 146 9.94 -15.76 12.72
C HIS A 146 11.31 -15.42 12.11
N GLY A 147 11.98 -14.43 12.71
CA GLY A 147 13.16 -13.79 12.14
C GLY A 147 12.87 -12.31 11.88
N MET A 148 13.92 -11.49 11.89
CA MET A 148 13.80 -10.06 11.71
C MET A 148 13.82 -9.72 10.21
N HIS A 149 12.65 -9.55 9.62
CA HIS A 149 12.48 -9.22 8.21
C HIS A 149 12.06 -7.77 8.03
N ARG A 150 12.87 -6.99 7.31
CA ARG A 150 12.54 -5.60 6.96
C ARG A 150 11.45 -5.60 5.90
N LEU A 151 10.27 -5.07 6.22
CA LEU A 151 9.14 -5.00 5.27
C LEU A 151 8.90 -3.59 4.72
N GLY A 152 9.63 -2.59 5.23
CA GLY A 152 9.58 -1.21 4.78
C GLY A 152 10.21 -0.26 5.78
N THR A 153 9.78 1.00 5.75
CA THR A 153 10.25 2.08 6.62
C THR A 153 9.07 2.65 7.41
N SER A 154 9.26 2.81 8.72
CA SER A 154 8.24 3.23 9.68
C SER A 154 8.03 4.75 9.64
N TYR A 155 6.77 5.18 9.72
CA TYR A 155 6.42 6.51 10.20
C TYR A 155 6.19 6.46 11.71
N THR A 156 5.46 5.43 12.14
CA THR A 156 5.10 5.15 13.53
C THR A 156 5.18 3.64 13.76
N PRO A 157 5.02 3.13 15.00
CA PRO A 157 5.13 1.69 15.26
C PRO A 157 4.18 0.82 14.42
N ASN A 158 3.00 1.33 14.05
CA ASN A 158 1.97 0.59 13.33
C ASN A 158 1.61 1.21 11.97
N ILE A 159 2.38 2.20 11.49
CA ILE A 159 2.20 2.77 10.17
C ILE A 159 3.54 2.85 9.47
N PHE A 160 3.65 2.21 8.31
CA PHE A 160 4.89 2.15 7.54
C PHE A 160 4.62 2.27 6.04
N HIS A 161 5.66 2.52 5.26
CA HIS A 161 5.60 2.43 3.80
C HIS A 161 6.50 1.30 3.28
N PRO A 162 6.09 0.59 2.22
CA PRO A 162 6.93 -0.42 1.61
C PRO A 162 7.99 0.22 0.72
N GLU A 163 9.14 -0.43 0.65
CA GLU A 163 10.27 -0.03 -0.19
C GLU A 163 10.09 -0.44 -1.64
N TYR A 164 10.74 0.32 -2.53
CA TYR A 164 10.96 -0.12 -3.89
C TYR A 164 12.19 -0.98 -4.00
N HIS A 165 12.04 -2.06 -4.75
CA HIS A 165 13.13 -2.95 -5.05
C HIS A 165 13.33 -3.05 -6.57
N PRO A 166 14.56 -2.84 -7.06
CA PRO A 166 14.91 -3.06 -8.46
C PRO A 166 14.90 -4.56 -8.78
N ALA A 167 14.87 -4.89 -10.08
CA ALA A 167 14.80 -6.26 -10.57
C ALA A 167 15.88 -7.20 -10.02
N THR A 168 17.06 -6.66 -9.74
CA THR A 168 18.20 -7.40 -9.19
C THR A 168 17.94 -8.02 -7.81
N ILE A 169 16.97 -7.51 -7.04
CA ILE A 169 16.66 -7.97 -5.67
C ILE A 169 15.39 -8.83 -5.61
N TRP A 170 14.63 -8.94 -6.71
CA TRP A 170 13.38 -9.70 -6.70
C TRP A 170 13.53 -11.19 -6.34
N PRO A 171 14.59 -11.91 -6.75
CA PRO A 171 14.82 -13.28 -6.30
C PRO A 171 14.88 -13.40 -4.77
N ASP A 172 15.62 -12.51 -4.11
CA ASP A 172 15.78 -12.49 -2.66
C ASP A 172 14.45 -12.15 -1.96
N LEU A 173 13.67 -11.22 -2.51
CA LEU A 173 12.33 -10.93 -1.98
C LEU A 173 11.42 -12.14 -2.05
N TRP A 174 11.49 -12.93 -3.12
CA TRP A 174 10.69 -14.13 -3.22
C TRP A 174 11.13 -15.21 -2.23
N GLU A 175 12.42 -15.37 -1.99
CA GLU A 175 12.92 -16.26 -0.93
C GLU A 175 12.43 -15.82 0.46
N MET A 176 12.45 -14.51 0.73
CA MET A 176 11.86 -13.95 1.95
C MET A 176 10.36 -14.22 2.04
N ILE A 177 9.60 -14.01 0.96
CA ILE A 177 8.15 -14.30 0.91
C ILE A 177 7.88 -15.77 1.20
N ASP A 178 8.63 -16.67 0.57
CA ASP A 178 8.50 -18.12 0.77
C ASP A 178 8.83 -18.51 2.23
N THR A 179 9.87 -17.90 2.80
CA THR A 179 10.29 -18.10 4.20
C THR A 179 9.20 -17.66 5.18
N ILE A 180 8.71 -16.42 5.06
CA ILE A 180 7.67 -15.85 5.93
C ILE A 180 6.37 -16.66 5.84
N ASN A 181 5.97 -17.07 4.63
CA ASN A 181 4.69 -17.75 4.43
C ASN A 181 4.72 -19.24 4.78
N LYS A 182 5.89 -19.88 4.82
CA LYS A 182 6.03 -21.32 5.10
C LYS A 182 5.29 -21.75 6.36
N GLU A 183 5.30 -20.89 7.38
CA GLU A 183 4.69 -21.15 8.69
C GLU A 183 3.16 -21.06 8.68
N TYR A 184 2.58 -20.30 7.75
CA TYR A 184 1.13 -20.04 7.72
C TYR A 184 0.38 -20.85 6.68
N LYS A 185 1.09 -21.63 5.86
CA LYS A 185 0.54 -22.41 4.73
C LYS A 185 -0.71 -23.22 5.09
N ASN A 186 -0.79 -23.73 6.31
CA ASN A 186 -1.89 -24.59 6.79
C ASN A 186 -2.77 -23.93 7.86
N ILE A 187 -2.66 -22.61 8.08
CA ILE A 187 -3.31 -21.96 9.24
C ILE A 187 -4.21 -20.79 8.87
N CYS A 188 -3.71 -19.77 8.18
CA CYS A 188 -4.49 -18.56 7.90
C CYS A 188 -4.19 -17.91 6.54
N GLY A 189 -3.56 -18.64 5.62
CA GLY A 189 -3.11 -18.10 4.33
C GLY A 189 -1.80 -17.31 4.44
N PRO A 190 -1.28 -16.77 3.32
CA PRO A 190 -0.01 -16.04 3.33
C PRO A 190 -0.13 -14.68 4.01
N LEU A 191 0.95 -14.25 4.67
CA LEU A 191 1.12 -12.86 5.13
C LEU A 191 1.46 -11.95 3.94
N LEU A 192 2.36 -12.43 3.08
CA LEU A 192 2.76 -11.76 1.84
C LEU A 192 2.21 -12.54 0.65
N GLU A 193 1.26 -11.98 -0.08
CA GLU A 193 0.69 -12.63 -1.26
C GLU A 193 1.64 -12.67 -2.47
N GLY A 194 2.77 -11.95 -2.46
CA GLY A 194 3.73 -11.90 -3.57
C GLY A 194 4.36 -10.52 -3.76
N LEU A 195 4.46 -10.07 -5.01
CA LEU A 195 4.99 -8.75 -5.39
C LEU A 195 3.95 -7.94 -6.20
N VAL A 196 3.96 -6.62 -6.01
CA VAL A 196 3.28 -5.67 -6.90
C VAL A 196 4.36 -4.87 -7.63
N PHE A 197 4.36 -4.97 -8.95
CA PHE A 197 5.22 -4.22 -9.85
C PHE A 197 4.52 -2.94 -10.27
N LYS A 198 5.26 -1.84 -10.26
CA LYS A 198 4.73 -0.53 -10.56
C LYS A 198 5.68 0.18 -11.53
N ASN A 199 5.13 0.73 -12.59
CA ASN A 199 5.88 1.62 -13.47
C ASN A 199 6.08 2.97 -12.75
N PRO A 200 7.34 3.41 -12.48
CA PRO A 200 7.59 4.72 -11.88
C PRO A 200 6.92 5.87 -12.64
N GLN A 201 6.80 5.74 -13.97
CA GLN A 201 6.17 6.74 -14.85
C GLN A 201 4.67 6.54 -15.06
N GLY A 202 4.03 5.70 -14.24
CA GLY A 202 2.58 5.54 -14.23
C GLY A 202 1.84 6.81 -13.87
N ILE A 203 1.10 7.38 -14.82
CA ILE A 203 0.36 8.63 -14.61
C ILE A 203 -0.95 8.37 -13.86
N LEU A 204 -1.21 9.16 -12.81
CA LEU A 204 -2.50 9.11 -12.11
C LEU A 204 -3.59 9.76 -12.97
N GLY A 205 -4.60 8.97 -13.31
CA GLY A 205 -5.88 9.41 -13.85
C GLY A 205 -6.91 9.71 -12.75
N MET A 206 -8.09 10.16 -13.17
CA MET A 206 -9.13 10.76 -12.31
C MET A 206 -9.75 9.85 -11.23
N GLY A 207 -9.59 8.52 -11.33
CA GLY A 207 -10.18 7.58 -10.35
C GLY A 207 -11.71 7.60 -10.28
N ILE A 208 -12.42 7.79 -11.40
CA ILE A 208 -13.89 7.77 -11.49
C ILE A 208 -14.47 6.35 -11.41
N THR A 209 -13.69 5.34 -11.83
CA THR A 209 -14.12 3.93 -11.83
C THR A 209 -13.07 3.03 -11.21
N GLU A 210 -13.48 1.86 -10.71
CA GLU A 210 -12.58 0.84 -10.15
C GLU A 210 -11.49 0.36 -11.13
N LYS A 211 -11.72 0.48 -12.44
CA LYS A 211 -10.78 0.01 -13.47
C LYS A 211 -9.71 1.05 -13.85
N ASN A 212 -9.82 2.27 -13.31
CA ASN A 212 -8.84 3.32 -13.60
C ASN A 212 -7.46 2.96 -13.06
N ASN A 213 -6.43 3.51 -13.70
CA ASN A 213 -5.06 3.47 -13.19
C ASN A 213 -4.50 2.05 -12.99
N SER A 214 -5.00 1.08 -13.77
CA SER A 214 -4.56 -0.32 -13.70
C SER A 214 -3.41 -0.65 -14.66
N ASN A 215 -3.16 0.20 -15.66
CA ASN A 215 -2.19 -0.03 -16.74
C ASN A 215 -0.71 0.15 -16.34
N TRP A 216 -0.44 0.70 -15.17
CA TRP A 216 0.92 0.89 -14.64
C TRP A 216 1.19 0.04 -13.39
N LEU A 217 0.32 -0.95 -13.15
CA LEU A 217 0.37 -1.84 -11.99
C LEU A 217 0.17 -3.29 -12.44
N MET A 218 1.08 -4.17 -12.03
CA MET A 218 0.95 -5.61 -12.27
C MET A 218 1.28 -6.36 -10.98
N ARG A 219 0.62 -7.49 -10.74
CA ARG A 219 0.90 -8.31 -9.55
C ARG A 219 1.43 -9.68 -9.96
N SER A 220 2.35 -10.21 -9.18
CA SER A 220 2.67 -11.64 -9.19
C SER A 220 2.39 -12.19 -7.80
N ARG A 221 1.78 -13.36 -7.71
CA ARG A 221 1.32 -13.93 -6.44
C ARG A 221 2.01 -15.24 -6.16
N VAL A 222 2.15 -15.60 -4.88
CA VAL A 222 2.38 -16.99 -4.51
C VAL A 222 1.21 -17.84 -5.03
N THR A 223 1.52 -19.02 -5.57
CA THR A 223 0.47 -19.94 -6.02
C THR A 223 -0.32 -20.40 -4.81
N THR A 224 -1.59 -20.02 -4.77
CA THR A 224 -2.56 -20.59 -3.84
C THR A 224 -3.57 -21.37 -4.66
N GLY A 225 -4.17 -22.43 -4.11
CA GLY A 225 -5.13 -23.27 -4.85
C GLY A 225 -6.37 -22.54 -5.42
N ARG A 226 -6.53 -21.24 -5.15
CA ARG A 226 -7.60 -20.36 -5.67
C ARG A 226 -7.16 -19.43 -6.81
N HIS A 227 -5.87 -19.33 -7.10
CA HIS A 227 -5.32 -18.38 -8.05
C HIS A 227 -4.34 -19.10 -9.00
N THR A 228 -4.84 -19.47 -10.17
CA THR A 228 -4.03 -19.77 -11.35
C THR A 228 -3.76 -18.46 -12.09
N PHE A 229 -2.51 -18.28 -12.53
CA PHE A 229 -2.08 -17.12 -13.33
C PHE A 229 -2.81 -17.06 -14.66
#